data_AF-A0A086MSU6-F1
#
_entry.id   AF-A0A086MSU6-F1
#
_cell.length_a   1.000
_cell.length_b   1.000
_cell.length_c   1.000
_cell.angle_alpha   90.00
_cell.angle_beta   90.00
_cell.angle_gamma   90.00
#
_symmetry.space_group_name_H-M   'P 1'
#
loop_
_entity.id
_entity.type
_entity.pdbx_description
1 polymer ?
#
loop_
_entity_poly.entity_id
_entity_poly.type
_entity_poly.pdbx_seq_one_letter_code
_entity_poly.pdbx_strand_id
1 'polypeptide(L)'
;MNDERPSVVEAAGATDGERPEARPEQPERAGKRRRRGPGPLTLLLLPGLVTVTGVATFLALTGGLPTPWPEEAQPERAAAVDIDPSYVPWLRKAASACTVLEPSVLAAQIDQLSGWSDDTDELSGQKGIAAFTDSEWRTWGRDDDGNGHSSPRDPADAIMALGRQDCSLAEEVTELRTEGRVNGDLVDLTLAAYAEGPQAVTKARRVPPTAETYLAEVEALLPRYEALDRADAVGGAGGAAGALLAAPVSPLTITSPFGSREHPLTGVTKLHTGVDFAAPQGTPVAAARAGRVVFAASTAAYGNRVVIDHGSIQGKRLETTYSHLSSLETVVGGTVEAGATIGRVGSTGLSTGPHLHFEVVLDGYYTDPRPWLAPGG
;
A
#
# COMPACT_ATOMS: atom_id res chain seq x y z
N MET A 1 18.86 56.00 32.20
CA MET A 1 20.30 56.21 31.97
C MET A 1 21.03 55.09 32.72
N ASN A 2 21.79 54.15 32.16
CA ASN A 2 22.37 53.90 30.83
C ASN A 2 22.51 52.36 30.74
N ASP A 3 22.20 51.66 29.65
CA ASP A 3 22.82 51.63 28.32
C ASP A 3 24.20 50.94 28.25
N GLU A 4 24.35 50.14 27.18
CA GLU A 4 25.60 49.65 26.54
C GLU A 4 26.31 48.35 27.01
N ARG A 5 26.27 47.33 26.13
CA ARG A 5 27.41 46.47 25.73
C ARG A 5 28.26 47.23 24.67
N PRO A 6 29.36 46.72 24.05
CA PRO A 6 30.32 45.61 24.31
C PRO A 6 31.82 46.02 24.08
N SER A 7 32.81 45.10 24.29
CA SER A 7 33.96 44.79 23.39
C SER A 7 35.08 43.99 24.11
N VAL A 8 35.54 42.81 23.62
CA VAL A 8 36.78 42.48 22.82
C VAL A 8 38.08 43.05 23.46
N VAL A 9 39.26 42.41 23.61
CA VAL A 9 40.18 41.55 22.81
C VAL A 9 41.21 40.95 23.82
N GLU A 10 41.84 39.76 23.68
CA GLU A 10 43.21 39.50 23.13
C GLU A 10 43.69 38.17 23.80
N ALA A 11 44.06 37.04 23.18
CA ALA A 11 45.04 36.68 22.13
C ALA A 11 46.52 36.61 22.60
N ALA A 12 47.04 35.39 22.80
CA ALA A 12 48.44 34.92 22.60
C ALA A 12 48.51 33.44 23.07
N GLY A 13 49.18 32.46 22.46
CA GLY A 13 50.09 32.42 21.31
C GLY A 13 51.18 31.35 21.54
N ALA A 14 51.44 30.52 20.51
CA ALA A 14 52.62 29.65 20.25
C ALA A 14 52.80 28.38 21.14
N THR A 15 53.27 27.21 20.68
CA THR A 15 54.28 26.84 19.63
C THR A 15 53.98 25.44 19.03
N ASP A 16 54.00 25.26 17.70
CA ASP A 16 55.05 24.64 16.82
C ASP A 16 55.66 23.31 17.31
N GLY A 17 55.48 22.18 16.61
CA GLY A 17 56.35 21.60 15.53
C GLY A 17 56.43 20.08 15.84
N GLU A 18 56.45 19.09 14.95
CA GLU A 18 57.28 18.87 13.77
C GLU A 18 56.77 17.57 13.05
N ARG A 19 56.70 17.57 11.71
CA ARG A 19 56.80 16.40 10.80
C ARG A 19 58.27 16.39 10.30
N PRO A 20 58.92 15.33 9.77
CA PRO A 20 58.36 14.32 8.83
C PRO A 20 59.06 12.94 8.87
N GLU A 21 58.67 11.99 8.00
CA GLU A 21 59.62 11.28 7.12
C GLU A 21 58.91 10.35 6.12
N ALA A 22 59.54 10.17 4.96
CA ALA A 22 59.03 9.53 3.77
C ALA A 22 60.02 8.49 3.22
N ARG A 23 59.47 7.39 2.67
CA ARG A 23 59.96 6.56 1.52
C ARG A 23 61.30 5.79 1.68
N PRO A 24 61.60 4.73 0.89
CA PRO A 24 61.35 4.61 -0.57
C PRO A 24 61.09 3.22 -1.22
N GLU A 25 60.74 3.29 -2.53
CA GLU A 25 61.08 2.42 -3.71
C GLU A 25 60.70 0.92 -3.76
N GLN A 26 59.82 0.45 -4.70
CA GLN A 26 59.99 0.14 -6.16
C GLN A 26 60.95 -1.05 -6.43
N PRO A 27 60.74 -1.95 -7.45
CA PRO A 27 60.25 -1.62 -8.79
C PRO A 27 59.37 -2.65 -9.54
N GLU A 28 58.83 -2.18 -10.68
CA GLU A 28 58.31 -2.96 -11.80
C GLU A 28 59.34 -3.96 -12.39
N ARG A 29 58.87 -5.10 -12.92
CA ARG A 29 59.54 -5.78 -14.04
C ARG A 29 58.56 -6.31 -15.08
N ALA A 30 58.74 -5.77 -16.28
CA ALA A 30 58.15 -6.18 -17.52
C ALA A 30 58.66 -7.54 -18.04
N GLY A 31 57.77 -8.28 -18.70
CA GLY A 31 58.00 -8.91 -19.99
C GLY A 31 58.87 -10.17 -20.06
N LYS A 32 58.26 -11.30 -20.48
CA LYS A 32 58.74 -12.10 -21.62
C LYS A 32 57.71 -13.13 -22.10
N ARG A 33 57.32 -12.99 -23.36
CA ARG A 33 56.60 -13.99 -24.17
C ARG A 33 57.37 -15.30 -24.25
N ARG A 34 56.67 -16.44 -24.18
CA ARG A 34 57.03 -17.67 -24.93
C ARG A 34 55.78 -18.39 -25.44
N ARG A 35 55.62 -18.39 -26.76
CA ARG A 35 54.81 -19.35 -27.53
C ARG A 35 55.57 -20.67 -27.62
N ARG A 36 54.88 -21.82 -27.57
CA ARG A 36 54.95 -22.94 -28.54
C ARG A 36 54.32 -24.23 -27.99
N GLY A 37 53.28 -24.69 -28.68
CA GLY A 37 53.23 -26.04 -29.27
C GLY A 37 52.92 -27.24 -28.36
N PRO A 38 52.50 -28.39 -28.95
CA PRO A 38 51.40 -29.19 -28.40
C PRO A 38 51.80 -30.57 -27.84
N GLY A 39 50.90 -31.14 -27.03
CA GLY A 39 50.76 -32.57 -26.73
C GLY A 39 51.30 -33.01 -25.35
N PRO A 40 50.93 -34.20 -24.83
CA PRO A 40 50.03 -35.21 -25.40
C PRO A 40 48.76 -35.47 -24.57
N LEU A 41 47.80 -36.12 -25.22
CA LEU A 41 46.61 -36.75 -24.66
C LEU A 41 46.96 -37.67 -23.48
N THR A 42 46.21 -37.56 -22.40
CA THR A 42 45.92 -38.68 -21.51
C THR A 42 44.44 -38.99 -21.62
N LEU A 43 44.14 -40.12 -22.26
CA LEU A 43 42.83 -40.75 -22.27
C LEU A 43 42.41 -41.12 -20.85
N LEU A 44 41.17 -40.79 -20.47
CA LEU A 44 40.34 -41.69 -19.67
C LEU A 44 38.97 -41.80 -20.35
N LEU A 45 38.67 -43.04 -20.74
CA LEU A 45 37.48 -43.54 -21.39
C LEU A 45 36.25 -43.41 -20.49
N LEU A 46 35.10 -43.04 -21.04
CA LEU A 46 33.87 -43.82 -20.85
C LEU A 46 32.96 -43.68 -22.10
N PRO A 47 32.44 -44.80 -22.64
CA PRO A 47 31.78 -44.88 -23.94
C PRO A 47 30.31 -44.44 -23.91
N GLY A 48 29.94 -43.52 -24.80
CA GLY A 48 28.58 -43.37 -25.31
C GLY A 48 28.44 -44.04 -26.67
N LEU A 49 27.19 -44.37 -27.04
CA LEU A 49 26.74 -45.01 -28.31
C LEU A 49 27.13 -46.50 -28.41
N VAL A 50 26.23 -47.48 -28.45
CA VAL A 50 25.02 -47.67 -29.28
C VAL A 50 24.16 -48.70 -28.53
N THR A 51 22.88 -48.50 -28.23
CA THR A 51 21.75 -48.95 -29.05
C THR A 51 20.46 -48.19 -28.67
N VAL A 52 20.09 -47.21 -29.51
CA VAL A 52 18.69 -46.78 -29.67
C VAL A 52 17.99 -47.89 -30.48
N THR A 53 16.75 -48.22 -30.13
CA THR A 53 15.85 -49.27 -30.66
C THR A 53 15.95 -50.64 -29.97
N GLY A 54 15.09 -50.87 -28.98
CA GLY A 54 14.90 -52.21 -28.40
C GLY A 54 14.03 -52.27 -27.14
N VAL A 55 14.07 -51.24 -26.28
CA VAL A 55 13.38 -51.29 -24.97
C VAL A 55 11.99 -50.62 -24.98
N ALA A 56 11.70 -49.76 -25.96
CA ALA A 56 10.42 -49.08 -26.08
C ALA A 56 9.25 -49.99 -26.51
N THR A 57 9.52 -51.18 -27.05
CA THR A 57 8.49 -52.14 -27.51
C THR A 57 8.06 -53.15 -26.45
N PHE A 58 8.77 -53.28 -25.32
CA PHE A 58 8.41 -54.24 -24.27
C PHE A 58 7.60 -53.63 -23.11
N LEU A 59 7.66 -52.30 -22.90
CA LEU A 59 6.92 -51.59 -21.84
C LEU A 59 5.57 -51.00 -22.31
N ALA A 60 5.11 -51.36 -23.51
CA ALA A 60 3.78 -51.02 -24.02
C ALA A 60 2.74 -52.15 -23.84
N LEU A 61 3.11 -53.29 -23.23
CA LEU A 61 2.22 -54.46 -23.10
C LEU A 61 1.94 -54.93 -21.66
N THR A 62 2.49 -54.28 -20.64
CA THR A 62 2.21 -54.64 -19.22
C THR A 62 2.03 -53.43 -18.31
N GLY A 63 1.22 -52.45 -18.74
CA GLY A 63 0.43 -51.56 -17.86
C GLY A 63 1.10 -51.01 -16.59
N GLY A 64 2.30 -50.44 -16.68
CA GLY A 64 2.93 -49.83 -15.51
C GLY A 64 4.22 -49.10 -15.84
N LEU A 65 4.13 -47.80 -16.12
CA LEU A 65 5.26 -46.88 -15.99
C LEU A 65 4.88 -45.79 -15.00
N PRO A 66 5.71 -45.54 -13.97
CA PRO A 66 5.55 -44.38 -13.10
C PRO A 66 5.87 -43.12 -13.91
N THR A 67 4.94 -42.17 -13.88
CA THR A 67 5.06 -40.85 -14.53
C THR A 67 6.31 -40.12 -14.03
N PRO A 68 7.31 -39.83 -14.89
CA PRO A 68 8.27 -38.80 -14.57
C PRO A 68 7.64 -37.45 -14.97
N TRP A 69 7.88 -36.44 -14.14
CA TRP A 69 7.40 -35.06 -14.23
C TRP A 69 5.98 -34.85 -13.66
N PRO A 70 5.83 -34.05 -12.59
CA PRO A 70 4.53 -33.51 -12.26
C PRO A 70 4.11 -32.63 -13.43
N GLU A 71 2.87 -32.81 -13.87
CA GLU A 71 2.19 -31.83 -14.71
C GLU A 71 2.42 -30.47 -14.05
N GLU A 72 3.06 -29.53 -14.76
CA GLU A 72 3.09 -28.14 -14.32
C GLU A 72 1.64 -27.80 -14.00
N ALA A 73 1.38 -27.53 -12.72
CA ALA A 73 0.08 -27.05 -12.30
C ALA A 73 -0.18 -25.86 -13.22
N GLN A 74 -1.14 -26.02 -14.14
CA GLN A 74 -1.75 -24.90 -14.84
C GLN A 74 -1.99 -23.87 -13.75
N PRO A 75 -1.60 -22.59 -13.94
CA PRO A 75 -1.89 -21.58 -12.94
C PRO A 75 -3.38 -21.73 -12.68
N GLU A 76 -3.73 -22.15 -11.47
CA GLU A 76 -5.12 -22.27 -11.06
C GLU A 76 -5.71 -20.95 -11.50
N ARG A 77 -6.64 -21.00 -12.46
CA ARG A 77 -7.47 -19.85 -12.77
C ARG A 77 -7.90 -19.36 -11.41
N ALA A 78 -7.43 -18.17 -11.01
CA ALA A 78 -7.84 -17.52 -9.79
C ALA A 78 -9.34 -17.79 -9.69
N ALA A 79 -9.75 -18.50 -8.63
CA ALA A 79 -11.09 -19.06 -8.49
C ALA A 79 -12.08 -18.10 -9.13
N ALA A 80 -12.71 -18.53 -10.24
CA ALA A 80 -13.55 -17.64 -11.04
C ALA A 80 -14.54 -17.01 -10.07
N VAL A 81 -14.43 -15.70 -9.90
CA VAL A 81 -15.32 -14.95 -9.02
C VAL A 81 -16.73 -15.30 -9.45
N ASP A 82 -17.51 -15.91 -8.56
CA ASP A 82 -18.84 -16.46 -8.86
C ASP A 82 -19.86 -15.32 -8.95
N ILE A 83 -19.65 -14.43 -9.92
CA ILE A 83 -20.45 -13.26 -10.30
C ILE A 83 -20.43 -13.14 -11.82
N ASP A 84 -21.41 -12.44 -12.39
CA ASP A 84 -21.42 -12.19 -13.82
C ASP A 84 -20.16 -11.39 -14.23
N PRO A 85 -19.33 -11.90 -15.17
CA PRO A 85 -18.11 -11.21 -15.60
C PRO A 85 -18.36 -9.80 -16.16
N SER A 86 -19.57 -9.49 -16.63
CA SER A 86 -19.96 -8.16 -17.09
C SER A 86 -20.02 -7.11 -15.97
N TYR A 87 -20.10 -7.54 -14.70
CA TYR A 87 -20.12 -6.63 -13.54
C TYR A 87 -18.72 -6.13 -13.17
N VAL A 88 -17.68 -6.91 -13.50
CA VAL A 88 -16.30 -6.63 -13.10
C VAL A 88 -15.79 -5.26 -13.59
N PRO A 89 -16.00 -4.85 -14.86
CA PRO A 89 -15.62 -3.51 -15.31
C PRO A 89 -16.29 -2.39 -14.52
N TRP A 90 -17.54 -2.58 -14.11
CA TRP A 90 -18.31 -1.59 -13.34
C TRP A 90 -17.83 -1.51 -11.90
N LEU A 91 -17.53 -2.64 -11.25
CA LEU A 91 -16.94 -2.66 -9.90
C LEU A 91 -15.61 -1.91 -9.89
N ARG A 92 -14.76 -2.13 -10.90
CA ARG A 92 -13.51 -1.39 -11.05
C ARG A 92 -13.71 0.08 -11.32
N LYS A 93 -14.65 0.43 -12.21
CA LYS A 93 -14.97 1.83 -12.54
C LYS A 93 -15.47 2.57 -11.29
N ALA A 94 -16.36 1.96 -10.53
CA ALA A 94 -16.90 2.49 -9.28
C ALA A 94 -15.80 2.69 -8.23
N ALA A 95 -14.97 1.68 -7.98
CA ALA A 95 -13.82 1.77 -7.08
C ALA A 95 -12.80 2.83 -7.54
N SER A 96 -12.52 2.94 -8.84
CA SER A 96 -11.56 3.92 -9.38
C SER A 96 -11.98 5.38 -9.20
N ALA A 97 -13.29 5.63 -9.06
CA ALA A 97 -13.83 6.96 -8.79
C ALA A 97 -13.58 7.38 -7.33
N CYS A 98 -13.28 6.43 -6.44
CA CYS A 98 -13.05 6.66 -5.02
C CYS A 98 -11.90 5.80 -4.49
N THR A 99 -10.70 6.36 -4.39
CA THR A 99 -9.47 5.63 -4.03
C THR A 99 -9.48 4.99 -2.63
N VAL A 100 -10.56 5.15 -1.87
CA VAL A 100 -10.75 4.53 -0.55
C VAL A 100 -11.36 3.13 -0.66
N LEU A 101 -12.06 2.80 -1.76
CA LEU A 101 -12.84 1.56 -1.89
C LEU A 101 -12.18 0.58 -2.87
N GLU A 102 -12.14 -0.71 -2.53
CA GLU A 102 -11.70 -1.78 -3.42
C GLU A 102 -12.87 -2.36 -4.22
N PRO A 103 -12.62 -2.87 -5.46
CA PRO A 103 -13.61 -3.69 -6.17
C PRO A 103 -14.12 -4.87 -5.33
N SER A 104 -13.27 -5.50 -4.52
CA SER A 104 -13.66 -6.59 -3.62
C SER A 104 -14.60 -6.16 -2.51
N VAL A 105 -14.40 -4.98 -1.93
CA VAL A 105 -15.29 -4.42 -0.90
C VAL A 105 -16.68 -4.16 -1.48
N LEU A 106 -16.76 -3.52 -2.66
CA LEU A 106 -18.05 -3.29 -3.33
C LEU A 106 -18.75 -4.62 -3.70
N ALA A 107 -17.99 -5.60 -4.18
CA ALA A 107 -18.52 -6.91 -4.52
C ALA A 107 -19.02 -7.68 -3.28
N ALA A 108 -18.28 -7.65 -2.19
CA ALA A 108 -18.65 -8.24 -0.91
C ALA A 108 -19.90 -7.58 -0.32
N GLN A 109 -20.01 -6.25 -0.46
CA GLN A 109 -21.19 -5.50 -0.05
C GLN A 109 -22.44 -5.94 -0.84
N ILE A 110 -22.35 -6.00 -2.17
CA ILE A 110 -23.46 -6.44 -3.04
C ILE A 110 -23.88 -7.88 -2.72
N ASP A 111 -22.91 -8.76 -2.50
CA ASP A 111 -23.17 -10.15 -2.13
C ASP A 111 -23.84 -10.27 -0.76
N GLN A 112 -23.41 -9.48 0.23
CA GLN A 112 -24.08 -9.41 1.53
C GLN A 112 -25.52 -8.89 1.41
N LEU A 113 -25.75 -7.88 0.55
CA LEU A 113 -27.05 -7.22 0.40
C LEU A 113 -28.08 -8.10 -0.32
N SER A 114 -27.68 -8.78 -1.39
CA SER A 114 -28.62 -9.47 -2.29
C SER A 114 -28.16 -10.85 -2.76
N GLY A 115 -26.92 -11.25 -2.47
CA GLY A 115 -26.31 -12.42 -3.10
C GLY A 115 -26.23 -12.30 -4.62
N TRP A 116 -26.11 -11.07 -5.15
CA TRP A 116 -26.19 -10.73 -6.57
C TRP A 116 -27.55 -10.95 -7.24
N SER A 117 -28.62 -11.12 -6.46
CA SER A 117 -29.98 -11.23 -6.96
C SER A 117 -30.59 -9.85 -7.23
N ASP A 118 -31.22 -9.66 -8.39
CA ASP A 118 -32.02 -8.47 -8.69
C ASP A 118 -33.49 -8.60 -8.21
N ASP A 119 -33.88 -9.80 -7.78
CA ASP A 119 -35.17 -10.13 -7.14
C ASP A 119 -35.16 -9.77 -5.64
N THR A 120 -34.85 -8.52 -5.33
CA THR A 120 -34.96 -8.01 -3.96
C THR A 120 -36.42 -7.91 -3.53
N ASP A 121 -36.69 -8.25 -2.26
CA ASP A 121 -38.04 -8.42 -1.71
C ASP A 121 -38.88 -7.14 -1.87
N GLU A 122 -39.96 -7.21 -2.67
CA GLU A 122 -40.88 -6.09 -2.89
C GLU A 122 -41.45 -5.54 -1.57
N LEU A 123 -41.55 -6.38 -0.53
CA LEU A 123 -42.03 -5.97 0.79
C LEU A 123 -41.06 -5.04 1.53
N SER A 124 -39.76 -5.14 1.24
CA SER A 124 -38.72 -4.27 1.80
C SER A 124 -38.64 -2.91 1.10
N GLY A 125 -39.16 -2.81 -0.13
CA GLY A 125 -39.03 -1.64 -0.99
C GLY A 125 -37.63 -1.43 -1.60
N GLN A 126 -36.70 -2.36 -1.36
CA GLN A 126 -35.35 -2.38 -1.93
C GLN A 126 -35.37 -3.00 -3.34
N LYS A 127 -34.51 -2.50 -4.23
CA LYS A 127 -34.50 -2.86 -5.65
C LYS A 127 -33.08 -3.18 -6.13
N GLY A 128 -32.95 -4.30 -6.85
CA GLY A 128 -31.76 -4.70 -7.57
C GLY A 128 -30.58 -5.11 -6.69
N ILE A 129 -29.45 -5.43 -7.31
CA ILE A 129 -28.33 -6.11 -6.64
C ILE A 129 -27.72 -5.30 -5.47
N ALA A 130 -27.81 -3.98 -5.50
CA ALA A 130 -27.32 -3.10 -4.44
C ALA A 130 -28.42 -2.67 -3.45
N ALA A 131 -29.59 -3.33 -3.50
CA ALA A 131 -30.68 -3.17 -2.55
C ALA A 131 -31.17 -1.73 -2.32
N PHE A 132 -31.16 -0.90 -3.38
CA PHE A 132 -31.51 0.51 -3.27
C PHE A 132 -33.01 0.72 -3.02
N THR A 133 -33.36 1.60 -2.09
CA THR A 133 -34.71 2.16 -2.00
C THR A 133 -34.95 3.22 -3.08
N ASP A 134 -36.22 3.55 -3.33
CA ASP A 134 -36.58 4.64 -4.24
C ASP A 134 -36.00 6.01 -3.82
N SER A 135 -35.71 6.19 -2.52
CA SER A 135 -35.14 7.44 -2.03
C SER A 135 -33.64 7.54 -2.23
N GLU A 136 -32.94 6.44 -2.02
CA GLU A 136 -31.51 6.37 -2.30
C GLU A 136 -31.26 6.42 -3.81
N TRP A 137 -32.08 5.75 -4.62
CA TRP A 137 -31.95 5.80 -6.07
C TRP A 137 -32.09 7.22 -6.63
N ARG A 138 -33.01 8.02 -6.07
CA ARG A 138 -33.13 9.45 -6.44
C ARG A 138 -31.87 10.27 -6.15
N THR A 139 -31.06 9.84 -5.19
CA THR A 139 -29.82 10.53 -4.77
C THR A 139 -28.63 10.03 -5.58
N TRP A 140 -28.49 8.71 -5.70
CA TRP A 140 -27.28 8.05 -6.19
C TRP A 140 -27.42 7.49 -7.60
N GLY A 141 -28.64 7.19 -8.07
CA GLY A 141 -28.91 6.59 -9.37
C GLY A 141 -28.60 7.53 -10.53
N ARG A 142 -27.92 7.00 -11.54
CA ARG A 142 -27.68 7.61 -12.85
C ARG A 142 -27.71 6.53 -13.92
N ASP A 143 -27.80 6.93 -15.18
CA ASP A 143 -27.60 6.07 -16.34
C ASP A 143 -26.10 6.07 -16.65
N ASP A 144 -25.38 5.09 -16.10
CA ASP A 144 -23.92 5.00 -16.11
C ASP A 144 -23.38 4.22 -17.33
N ASP A 145 -24.21 3.38 -17.93
CA ASP A 145 -23.92 2.62 -19.16
C ASP A 145 -24.34 3.34 -20.45
N GLY A 146 -25.14 4.40 -20.33
CA GLY A 146 -25.57 5.25 -21.44
C GLY A 146 -26.68 4.61 -22.28
N ASN A 147 -27.43 3.65 -21.72
CA ASN A 147 -28.52 2.97 -22.42
C ASN A 147 -29.82 3.80 -22.49
N GLY A 148 -29.86 4.95 -21.82
CA GLY A 148 -30.98 5.89 -21.80
C GLY A 148 -31.99 5.65 -20.66
N HIS A 149 -31.71 4.72 -19.74
CA HIS A 149 -32.61 4.32 -18.67
C HIS A 149 -31.88 4.05 -17.35
N SER A 150 -31.97 4.99 -16.40
CA SER A 150 -31.43 4.79 -15.06
C SER A 150 -32.31 3.88 -14.19
N SER A 151 -31.78 2.73 -13.76
CA SER A 151 -32.54 1.73 -12.98
C SER A 151 -31.76 1.10 -11.83
N PRO A 152 -32.35 0.94 -10.63
CA PRO A 152 -31.72 0.17 -9.55
C PRO A 152 -31.58 -1.33 -9.90
N ARG A 153 -32.36 -1.82 -10.88
CA ARG A 153 -32.29 -3.20 -11.38
C ARG A 153 -31.30 -3.36 -12.55
N ASP A 154 -30.72 -2.27 -13.03
CA ASP A 154 -29.60 -2.35 -13.98
C ASP A 154 -28.30 -2.53 -13.17
N PRO A 155 -27.58 -3.66 -13.33
CA PRO A 155 -26.36 -3.90 -12.57
C PRO A 155 -25.28 -2.82 -12.75
N ALA A 156 -25.15 -2.25 -13.95
CA ALA A 156 -24.13 -1.24 -14.23
C ALA A 156 -24.41 0.05 -13.44
N ASP A 157 -25.64 0.53 -13.50
CA ASP A 157 -26.09 1.71 -12.76
C ASP A 157 -26.04 1.46 -11.26
N ALA A 158 -26.47 0.27 -10.80
CA ALA A 158 -26.52 -0.07 -9.38
C ALA A 158 -25.12 -0.12 -8.76
N ILE A 159 -24.15 -0.77 -9.41
CA ILE A 159 -22.76 -0.83 -8.95
C ILE A 159 -22.14 0.57 -8.86
N MET A 160 -22.36 1.40 -9.89
CA MET A 160 -21.84 2.76 -9.93
C MET A 160 -22.51 3.66 -8.89
N ALA A 161 -23.82 3.50 -8.66
CA ALA A 161 -24.55 4.22 -7.62
C ALA A 161 -24.05 3.85 -6.22
N LEU A 162 -23.79 2.56 -5.96
CA LEU A 162 -23.24 2.10 -4.68
C LEU A 162 -21.85 2.67 -4.43
N GLY A 163 -20.97 2.61 -5.44
CA GLY A 163 -19.64 3.24 -5.35
C GLY A 163 -19.70 4.74 -5.08
N ARG A 164 -20.67 5.47 -5.66
CA ARG A 164 -20.87 6.90 -5.35
C ARG A 164 -21.33 7.14 -3.91
N GLN A 165 -22.27 6.32 -3.42
CA GLN A 165 -22.77 6.42 -2.06
C GLN A 165 -21.65 6.16 -1.05
N ASP A 166 -20.95 5.05 -1.18
CA ASP A 166 -19.84 4.70 -0.30
C ASP A 166 -18.72 5.72 -0.37
N CYS A 167 -18.45 6.30 -1.55
CA CYS A 167 -17.44 7.35 -1.65
C CYS A 167 -17.82 8.61 -0.87
N SER A 168 -19.09 9.04 -0.99
CA SER A 168 -19.58 10.19 -0.22
C SER A 168 -19.50 9.93 1.28
N LEU A 169 -19.77 8.70 1.72
CA LEU A 169 -19.65 8.30 3.13
C LEU A 169 -18.17 8.28 3.57
N ALA A 170 -17.28 7.77 2.73
CA ALA A 170 -15.84 7.76 2.99
C ALA A 170 -15.26 9.18 3.13
N GLU A 171 -15.72 10.14 2.31
CA GLU A 171 -15.36 11.55 2.43
C GLU A 171 -15.83 12.14 3.77
N GLU A 172 -17.09 11.94 4.14
CA GLU A 172 -17.65 12.41 5.42
C GLU A 172 -16.92 11.79 6.62
N VAL A 173 -16.68 10.48 6.59
CA VAL A 173 -15.92 9.77 7.64
C VAL A 173 -14.47 10.26 7.70
N THR A 174 -13.84 10.55 6.56
CA THR A 174 -12.49 11.12 6.53
C THR A 174 -12.45 12.49 7.22
N GLU A 175 -13.45 13.33 7.01
CA GLU A 175 -13.59 14.61 7.71
C GLU A 175 -13.76 14.38 9.22
N LEU A 176 -14.67 13.49 9.63
CA LEU A 176 -14.90 13.16 11.05
C LEU A 176 -13.65 12.61 11.75
N ARG A 177 -12.82 11.83 11.05
CA ARG A 177 -11.53 11.34 11.54
C ARG A 177 -10.52 12.48 11.65
N THR A 178 -10.46 13.36 10.65
CA THR A 178 -9.56 14.51 10.62
C THR A 178 -9.85 15.49 11.76
N GLU A 179 -11.13 15.66 12.11
CA GLU A 179 -11.61 16.44 13.26
C GLU A 179 -11.41 15.73 14.62
N GLY A 180 -11.02 14.45 14.64
CA GLY A 180 -10.87 13.66 15.86
C GLY A 180 -12.20 13.28 16.54
N ARG A 181 -13.32 13.41 15.83
CA ARG A 181 -14.65 13.04 16.32
C ARG A 181 -14.85 11.54 16.31
N VAL A 182 -14.33 10.87 15.28
CA VAL A 182 -14.40 9.41 15.07
C VAL A 182 -13.00 8.84 14.93
N ASN A 183 -12.80 7.60 15.39
CA ASN A 183 -11.55 6.87 15.27
C ASN A 183 -11.82 5.42 14.87
N GLY A 184 -11.00 4.87 13.97
CA GLY A 184 -11.20 3.54 13.39
C GLY A 184 -10.55 3.43 12.02
N ASP A 185 -10.60 2.24 11.44
CA ASP A 185 -10.27 2.01 10.04
C ASP A 185 -11.25 2.75 9.12
N LEU A 186 -10.78 3.27 7.99
CA LEU A 186 -11.63 4.11 7.13
C LEU A 186 -12.69 3.29 6.40
N VAL A 187 -12.36 2.08 5.94
CA VAL A 187 -13.30 1.19 5.25
C VAL A 187 -14.35 0.71 6.24
N ASP A 188 -13.94 0.26 7.44
CA ASP A 188 -14.87 -0.18 8.49
C ASP A 188 -15.85 0.93 8.89
N LEU A 189 -15.35 2.16 9.07
CA LEU A 189 -16.18 3.30 9.43
C LEU A 189 -17.11 3.71 8.29
N THR A 190 -16.69 3.53 7.03
CA THR A 190 -17.51 3.79 5.85
C THR A 190 -18.63 2.75 5.72
N LEU A 191 -18.31 1.45 5.86
CA LEU A 191 -19.29 0.37 5.90
C LEU A 191 -20.27 0.52 7.07
N ALA A 192 -19.79 0.96 8.23
CA ALA A 192 -20.66 1.28 9.36
C ALA A 192 -21.55 2.50 9.09
N ALA A 193 -21.04 3.52 8.41
CA ALA A 193 -21.81 4.68 8.02
C ALA A 193 -22.85 4.34 6.93
N TYR A 194 -22.56 3.36 6.08
CA TYR A 194 -23.53 2.80 5.13
C TYR A 194 -24.67 2.10 5.87
N ALA A 195 -24.34 1.17 6.78
CA ALA A 195 -25.34 0.35 7.47
C ALA A 195 -26.22 1.15 8.46
N GLU A 196 -25.62 2.07 9.21
CA GLU A 196 -26.27 2.71 10.37
C GLU A 196 -26.35 4.25 10.25
N GLY A 197 -25.75 4.82 9.21
CA GLY A 197 -25.66 6.27 9.00
C GLY A 197 -24.41 6.90 9.67
N PRO A 198 -23.85 7.98 9.07
CA PRO A 198 -22.71 8.71 9.64
C PRO A 198 -22.92 9.25 11.05
N GLN A 199 -24.17 9.55 11.42
CA GLN A 199 -24.51 10.07 12.75
C GLN A 199 -24.35 8.99 13.83
N ALA A 200 -24.65 7.72 13.52
CA ALA A 200 -24.42 6.61 14.43
C ALA A 200 -22.93 6.40 14.69
N VAL A 201 -22.12 6.41 13.61
CA VAL A 201 -20.66 6.36 13.67
C VAL A 201 -20.09 7.53 14.48
N THR A 202 -20.58 8.75 14.24
CA THR A 202 -20.19 9.95 14.98
C THR A 202 -20.52 9.85 16.46
N LYS A 203 -21.73 9.39 16.81
CA LYS A 203 -22.20 9.24 18.19
C LYS A 203 -21.40 8.18 18.94
N ALA A 204 -21.10 7.07 18.28
CA ALA A 204 -20.26 6.00 18.83
C ALA A 204 -18.78 6.42 18.90
N ARG A 205 -18.34 7.37 18.06
CA ARG A 205 -16.94 7.79 17.85
C ARG A 205 -16.04 6.68 17.29
N ARG A 206 -16.64 5.61 16.80
CA ARG A 206 -16.05 4.38 16.25
C ARG A 206 -17.14 3.63 15.47
N VAL A 207 -16.83 2.43 14.99
CA VAL A 207 -17.86 1.48 14.51
C VAL A 207 -18.88 1.24 15.64
N PRO A 208 -20.18 1.53 15.43
CA PRO A 208 -21.22 1.29 16.40
C PRO A 208 -21.47 -0.23 16.52
N PRO A 209 -21.77 -0.76 17.73
CA PRO A 209 -22.06 -2.19 17.90
C PRO A 209 -23.21 -2.72 17.04
N THR A 210 -24.14 -1.86 16.62
CA THR A 210 -25.23 -2.23 15.72
C THR A 210 -24.75 -2.57 14.31
N ALA A 211 -23.62 -2.00 13.86
CA ALA A 211 -23.03 -2.30 12.56
C ALA A 211 -22.09 -3.53 12.57
N GLU A 212 -21.70 -4.05 13.73
CA GLU A 212 -20.68 -5.10 13.84
C GLU A 212 -21.07 -6.38 13.07
N THR A 213 -22.35 -6.76 13.08
CA THR A 213 -22.84 -7.92 12.30
C THR A 213 -22.67 -7.70 10.80
N TYR A 214 -23.06 -6.53 10.30
CA TYR A 214 -22.95 -6.19 8.88
C TYR A 214 -21.50 -6.20 8.41
N LEU A 215 -20.59 -5.58 9.18
CA LEU A 215 -19.16 -5.59 8.86
C LEU A 215 -18.60 -7.01 8.85
N ALA A 216 -18.95 -7.84 9.82
CA ALA A 216 -18.47 -9.22 9.89
C ALA A 216 -18.96 -10.07 8.70
N GLU A 217 -20.18 -9.84 8.22
CA GLU A 217 -20.71 -10.50 7.03
C GLU A 217 -19.98 -10.06 5.75
N VAL A 218 -19.73 -8.76 5.57
CA VAL A 218 -18.94 -8.23 4.45
C VAL A 218 -17.49 -8.74 4.51
N GLU A 219 -16.84 -8.69 5.67
CA GLU A 219 -15.46 -9.16 5.87
C GLU A 219 -15.32 -10.65 5.55
N ALA A 220 -16.29 -11.47 5.94
CA ALA A 220 -16.30 -12.90 5.62
C ALA A 220 -16.38 -13.19 4.11
N LEU A 221 -16.89 -12.24 3.32
CA LEU A 221 -17.02 -12.36 1.87
C LEU A 221 -15.79 -11.83 1.11
N LEU A 222 -14.94 -11.00 1.72
CA LEU A 222 -13.76 -10.43 1.04
C LEU A 222 -12.85 -11.47 0.36
N PRO A 223 -12.51 -12.63 0.98
CA PRO A 223 -11.68 -13.65 0.34
C PRO A 223 -12.25 -14.21 -0.98
N ARG A 224 -13.58 -14.18 -1.17
CA ARG A 224 -14.24 -14.57 -2.42
C ARG A 224 -13.92 -13.60 -3.56
N TYR A 225 -13.66 -12.34 -3.24
CA TYR A 225 -13.57 -11.23 -4.19
C TYR A 225 -12.18 -10.62 -4.33
N GLU A 226 -11.20 -10.97 -3.49
CA GLU A 226 -9.81 -10.50 -3.58
C GLU A 226 -9.20 -10.62 -4.99
N ALA A 227 -9.68 -11.57 -5.81
CA ALA A 227 -9.23 -11.73 -7.19
C ALA A 227 -9.61 -10.53 -8.08
N LEU A 228 -10.66 -9.78 -7.75
CA LEU A 228 -11.08 -8.57 -8.45
C LEU A 228 -10.06 -7.45 -8.30
N ASP A 229 -9.43 -7.35 -7.12
CA ASP A 229 -8.35 -6.40 -6.84
C ASP A 229 -7.05 -6.84 -7.52
N ARG A 230 -6.90 -8.17 -7.68
CA ARG A 230 -5.79 -8.80 -8.40
C ARG A 230 -5.98 -8.87 -9.91
N ALA A 231 -7.13 -8.57 -10.50
CA ALA A 231 -7.34 -8.77 -11.95
C ALA A 231 -6.95 -7.55 -12.81
N ASP A 232 -6.25 -6.59 -12.21
CA ASP A 232 -5.22 -5.76 -12.86
C ASP A 232 -3.82 -6.41 -12.82
N ALA A 233 -3.67 -7.59 -12.21
CA ALA A 233 -2.43 -8.37 -12.09
C ALA A 233 -2.27 -9.41 -13.21
N VAL A 234 -2.39 -8.98 -14.46
CA VAL A 234 -1.54 -9.60 -15.50
C VAL A 234 -0.13 -9.08 -15.30
N GLY A 235 0.59 -9.69 -14.34
CA GLY A 235 1.99 -9.44 -14.04
C GLY A 235 2.29 -9.15 -12.57
N GLY A 236 2.05 -10.12 -11.67
CA GLY A 236 2.21 -9.93 -10.22
C GLY A 236 2.97 -11.03 -9.48
N ALA A 237 3.93 -11.69 -10.13
CA ALA A 237 4.96 -12.47 -9.45
C ALA A 237 6.32 -11.90 -9.88
N GLY A 238 6.87 -11.01 -9.04
CA GLY A 238 8.21 -10.45 -9.18
C GLY A 238 8.20 -8.96 -9.52
N GLY A 239 8.70 -8.11 -8.60
CA GLY A 239 8.83 -6.70 -8.93
C GLY A 239 9.26 -5.69 -7.86
N ALA A 240 9.96 -6.08 -6.78
CA ALA A 240 10.66 -5.16 -5.88
C ALA A 240 11.87 -4.44 -6.55
N ALA A 241 11.84 -4.19 -7.85
CA ALA A 241 12.91 -3.59 -8.62
C ALA A 241 12.37 -2.42 -9.46
N GLY A 242 12.34 -1.23 -8.86
CA GLY A 242 12.01 0.02 -9.56
C GLY A 242 11.56 1.18 -8.65
N ALA A 243 11.19 0.91 -7.40
CA ALA A 243 10.46 1.85 -6.54
C ALA A 243 11.03 2.00 -5.12
N LEU A 244 12.32 1.72 -4.92
CA LEU A 244 12.91 1.81 -3.58
C LEU A 244 12.80 3.24 -3.04
N LEU A 245 12.24 3.36 -1.85
CA LEU A 245 12.12 4.58 -1.09
C LEU A 245 13.38 4.79 -0.25
N ALA A 246 13.88 6.03 -0.24
CA ALA A 246 14.94 6.45 0.66
C ALA A 246 14.43 6.48 2.11
N ALA A 247 15.34 6.29 3.06
CA ALA A 247 15.02 6.40 4.48
C ALA A 247 14.44 7.80 4.80
N PRO A 248 13.21 7.91 5.31
CA PRO A 248 12.59 9.20 5.58
C PRO A 248 13.13 9.85 6.87
N VAL A 249 13.79 9.08 7.73
CA VAL A 249 14.44 9.53 8.97
C VAL A 249 15.62 8.62 9.30
N SER A 250 16.54 9.10 10.14
CA SER A 250 17.64 8.30 10.68
C SER A 250 17.69 8.44 12.21
N PRO A 251 17.80 7.33 12.96
CA PRO A 251 17.82 5.93 12.50
C PRO A 251 16.43 5.40 12.13
N LEU A 252 16.36 4.29 11.36
CA LEU A 252 15.11 3.56 11.07
C LEU A 252 14.73 2.58 12.21
N THR A 253 14.74 3.06 13.45
CA THR A 253 14.37 2.24 14.60
C THR A 253 12.86 2.13 14.70
N ILE A 254 12.30 0.99 14.30
CA ILE A 254 10.85 0.73 14.37
C ILE A 254 10.43 0.56 15.83
N THR A 255 9.51 1.40 16.29
CA THR A 255 8.85 1.25 17.60
C THR A 255 7.44 0.67 17.49
N SER A 256 6.78 0.88 16.35
CA SER A 256 5.47 0.30 16.06
C SER A 256 5.40 -0.12 14.59
N PRO A 257 5.22 -1.41 14.28
CA PRO A 257 5.14 -1.88 12.90
C PRO A 257 3.77 -1.59 12.27
N PHE A 258 3.71 -1.60 10.94
CA PHE A 258 2.44 -1.62 10.20
C PHE A 258 1.62 -2.87 10.54
N GLY A 259 0.29 -2.73 10.53
CA GLY A 259 -0.65 -3.83 10.65
C GLY A 259 -1.59 -3.71 11.86
N SER A 260 -2.54 -4.63 11.90
CA SER A 260 -3.57 -4.71 12.95
C SER A 260 -2.98 -5.12 14.29
N ARG A 261 -3.26 -4.34 15.33
CA ARG A 261 -2.87 -4.68 16.71
C ARG A 261 -4.08 -4.71 17.63
N GLU A 262 -4.21 -5.81 18.37
CA GLU A 262 -5.21 -5.97 19.42
C GLU A 262 -4.74 -5.26 20.70
N HIS A 263 -5.58 -4.39 21.25
CA HIS A 263 -5.28 -3.69 22.49
C HIS A 263 -5.46 -4.64 23.70
N PRO A 264 -4.40 -4.91 24.49
CA PRO A 264 -4.37 -6.03 25.45
C PRO A 264 -5.32 -5.90 26.64
N LEU A 265 -5.97 -4.74 26.83
CA LEU A 265 -6.93 -4.50 27.90
C LEU A 265 -8.37 -4.34 27.40
N THR A 266 -8.57 -4.12 26.10
CA THR A 266 -9.90 -3.80 25.54
C THR A 266 -10.31 -4.72 24.40
N GLY A 267 -9.43 -5.59 23.88
CA GLY A 267 -9.71 -6.51 22.78
C GLY A 267 -9.97 -5.83 21.42
N VAL A 268 -9.70 -4.53 21.32
CA VAL A 268 -9.97 -3.75 20.09
C VAL A 268 -8.76 -3.85 19.19
N THR A 269 -8.95 -4.46 18.02
CA THR A 269 -7.98 -4.46 16.93
C THR A 269 -8.03 -3.11 16.21
N LYS A 270 -6.90 -2.40 16.18
CA LYS A 270 -6.76 -1.17 15.41
C LYS A 270 -5.63 -1.31 14.40
N LEU A 271 -5.92 -1.07 13.14
CA LEU A 271 -4.91 -1.00 12.09
C LEU A 271 -3.96 0.17 12.36
N HIS A 272 -2.67 -0.13 12.43
CA HIS A 272 -1.62 0.86 12.34
C HIS A 272 -1.25 1.03 10.86
N THR A 273 -1.69 2.15 10.27
CA THR A 273 -1.66 2.43 8.81
C THR A 273 -0.26 2.74 8.26
N GLY A 274 0.76 2.74 9.11
CA GLY A 274 2.14 3.04 8.76
C GLY A 274 3.12 2.37 9.72
N VAL A 275 4.36 2.84 9.71
CA VAL A 275 5.42 2.42 10.63
C VAL A 275 5.86 3.64 11.45
N ASP A 276 6.02 3.44 12.75
CA ASP A 276 6.57 4.46 13.63
C ASP A 276 8.07 4.26 13.78
N PHE A 277 8.83 5.28 13.41
CA PHE A 277 10.27 5.34 13.60
C PHE A 277 10.60 6.25 14.78
N ALA A 278 11.26 5.69 15.80
CA ALA A 278 11.76 6.48 16.91
C ALA A 278 12.91 7.38 16.46
N ALA A 279 12.76 8.68 16.72
CA ALA A 279 13.79 9.67 16.49
C ALA A 279 13.60 10.84 17.48
N PRO A 280 14.69 11.48 17.94
CA PRO A 280 14.58 12.65 18.80
C PRO A 280 13.76 13.78 18.17
N GLN A 281 13.06 14.56 19.00
CA GLN A 281 12.37 15.76 18.53
C GLN A 281 13.32 16.71 17.79
N GLY A 282 12.88 17.24 16.66
CA GLY A 282 13.67 18.14 15.81
C GLY A 282 14.54 17.43 14.76
N THR A 283 14.63 16.09 14.80
CA THR A 283 15.37 15.30 13.79
C THR A 283 14.81 15.61 12.39
N PRO A 284 15.65 15.90 11.38
CA PRO A 284 15.18 16.15 10.02
C PRO A 284 14.40 14.96 9.47
N VAL A 285 13.26 15.24 8.84
CA VAL A 285 12.47 14.27 8.07
C VAL A 285 12.64 14.61 6.59
N ALA A 286 13.01 13.60 5.80
CA ALA A 286 13.31 13.74 4.39
C ALA A 286 12.24 13.08 3.52
N ALA A 287 11.99 13.65 2.34
CA ALA A 287 11.16 13.04 1.32
C ALA A 287 11.78 11.70 0.88
N ALA A 288 11.05 10.61 1.04
CA ALA A 288 11.50 9.26 0.69
C ALA A 288 11.70 9.09 -0.83
N ARG A 289 11.02 9.90 -1.65
CA ARG A 289 11.18 9.96 -3.10
C ARG A 289 10.84 11.35 -3.62
N ALA A 290 11.34 11.70 -4.81
CA ALA A 290 10.94 12.93 -5.48
C ALA A 290 9.43 12.92 -5.82
N GLY A 291 8.79 14.08 -5.76
CA GLY A 291 7.35 14.19 -5.97
C GLY A 291 6.81 15.60 -5.77
N ARG A 292 5.48 15.72 -5.76
CA ARG A 292 4.75 16.96 -5.51
C ARG A 292 4.05 16.88 -4.17
N VAL A 293 4.21 17.91 -3.34
CA VAL A 293 3.50 18.03 -2.07
C VAL A 293 2.02 18.30 -2.36
N VAL A 294 1.16 17.38 -1.97
CA VAL A 294 -0.30 17.49 -2.15
C VAL A 294 -1.01 17.90 -0.86
N PHE A 295 -0.36 17.73 0.30
CA PHE A 295 -0.84 18.19 1.60
C PHE A 295 0.33 18.60 2.50
N ALA A 296 0.16 19.71 3.24
CA ALA A 296 1.11 20.18 4.26
C ALA A 296 0.37 21.06 5.27
N ALA A 297 -0.21 20.47 6.31
CA ALA A 297 -0.96 21.17 7.36
C ALA A 297 -1.05 20.33 8.64
N SER A 298 -1.61 20.93 9.71
CA SER A 298 -1.88 20.23 10.96
C SER A 298 -3.29 19.63 10.99
N THR A 299 -3.41 18.40 11.50
CA THR A 299 -4.69 17.71 11.75
C THR A 299 -4.75 17.19 13.18
N ALA A 300 -5.94 16.91 13.71
CA ALA A 300 -6.08 16.49 15.11
C ALA A 300 -5.35 15.17 15.41
N ALA A 301 -5.50 14.17 14.54
CA ALA A 301 -4.91 12.84 14.73
C ALA A 301 -3.42 12.81 14.36
N TYR A 302 -3.07 13.25 13.16
CA TYR A 302 -1.70 13.13 12.62
C TYR A 302 -0.79 14.30 13.02
N GLY A 303 -1.31 15.35 13.66
CA GLY A 303 -0.55 16.55 13.93
C GLY A 303 -0.13 17.23 12.64
N ASN A 304 1.05 17.86 12.63
CA ASN A 304 1.63 18.39 11.40
C ASN A 304 1.98 17.24 10.47
N ARG A 305 1.36 17.24 9.29
CA ARG A 305 1.43 16.17 8.29
C ARG A 305 1.83 16.72 6.93
N VAL A 306 2.70 15.98 6.23
CA VAL A 306 3.04 16.20 4.81
C VAL A 306 2.62 14.96 4.02
N VAL A 307 1.99 15.15 2.85
CA VAL A 307 1.72 14.08 1.87
C VAL A 307 2.39 14.46 0.55
N ILE A 308 3.12 13.52 -0.03
CA ILE A 308 3.84 13.70 -1.30
C ILE A 308 3.31 12.67 -2.30
N ASP A 309 2.81 13.16 -3.43
CA ASP A 309 2.48 12.36 -4.62
C ASP A 309 3.74 12.17 -5.47
N HIS A 310 4.10 10.91 -5.71
CA HIS A 310 5.27 10.50 -6.46
C HIS A 310 4.97 10.15 -7.93
N GLY A 311 3.72 10.37 -8.36
CA GLY A 311 3.21 9.99 -9.66
C GLY A 311 2.96 8.49 -9.76
N SER A 312 2.87 8.00 -11.00
CA SER A 312 2.65 6.58 -11.27
C SER A 312 3.96 5.79 -11.27
N ILE A 313 3.97 4.67 -10.56
CA ILE A 313 5.02 3.67 -10.53
C ILE A 313 4.40 2.32 -10.85
N GLN A 314 4.91 1.66 -11.91
CA GLN A 314 4.36 0.38 -12.37
C GLN A 314 2.83 0.44 -12.63
N GLY A 315 2.35 1.59 -13.12
CA GLY A 315 0.92 1.82 -13.40
C GLY A 315 0.10 2.29 -12.21
N LYS A 316 0.67 2.30 -11.00
CA LYS A 316 -0.02 2.62 -9.75
C LYS A 316 0.42 3.97 -9.19
N ARG A 317 -0.48 4.83 -8.71
CA ARG A 317 -0.10 6.07 -7.99
C ARG A 317 0.57 5.70 -6.68
N LEU A 318 1.71 6.32 -6.41
CA LEU A 318 2.40 6.18 -5.13
C LEU A 318 2.38 7.50 -4.38
N GLU A 319 1.95 7.46 -3.13
CA GLU A 319 2.09 8.58 -2.19
C GLU A 319 2.85 8.13 -0.94
N THR A 320 3.52 9.07 -0.30
CA THR A 320 4.09 8.87 1.04
C THR A 320 3.63 9.95 1.99
N THR A 321 3.49 9.56 3.25
CA THR A 321 2.97 10.43 4.30
C THR A 321 3.89 10.51 5.49
N TYR A 322 4.00 11.71 6.08
CA TYR A 322 4.92 12.03 7.16
C TYR A 322 4.18 12.80 8.24
N SER A 323 3.98 12.17 9.40
CA SER A 323 3.09 12.68 10.45
C SER A 323 3.81 12.93 11.77
N HIS A 324 3.10 13.56 12.71
CA HIS A 324 3.55 13.98 14.04
C HIS A 324 4.69 15.01 14.04
N LEU A 325 4.87 15.74 12.93
CA LEU A 325 6.01 16.66 12.75
C LEU A 325 5.96 17.83 13.75
N SER A 326 7.12 18.33 14.17
CA SER A 326 7.22 19.56 14.98
C SER A 326 7.20 20.82 14.12
N SER A 327 7.68 20.73 12.88
CA SER A 327 7.63 21.80 11.88
C SER A 327 7.40 21.25 10.47
N LEU A 328 6.74 22.07 9.64
CA LEU A 328 6.60 21.86 8.20
C LEU A 328 7.63 22.75 7.49
N GLU A 329 8.48 22.15 6.66
CA GLU A 329 9.52 22.87 5.90
C GLU A 329 9.27 22.81 4.39
N THR A 330 8.03 22.48 4.02
CA THR A 330 7.55 22.46 2.64
C THR A 330 6.12 22.99 2.57
N VAL A 331 5.65 23.30 1.37
CA VAL A 331 4.33 23.89 1.11
C VAL A 331 3.58 23.12 0.03
N VAL A 332 2.25 23.11 0.13
CA VAL A 332 1.37 22.49 -0.86
C VAL A 332 1.65 23.04 -2.25
N GLY A 333 1.74 22.13 -3.22
CA GLY A 333 2.02 22.43 -4.63
C GLY A 333 3.49 22.49 -5.00
N GLY A 334 4.39 22.53 -4.02
CA GLY A 334 5.84 22.47 -4.23
C GLY A 334 6.30 21.09 -4.72
N THR A 335 7.37 21.08 -5.51
CA THR A 335 8.10 19.86 -5.88
C THR A 335 9.27 19.65 -4.93
N VAL A 336 9.55 18.39 -4.59
CA VAL A 336 10.64 17.99 -3.70
C VAL A 336 11.44 16.86 -4.33
N GLU A 337 12.74 16.86 -4.09
CA GLU A 337 13.64 15.77 -4.48
C GLU A 337 13.72 14.71 -3.38
N ALA A 338 14.10 13.48 -3.74
CA ALA A 338 14.39 12.46 -2.74
C ALA A 338 15.52 12.93 -1.80
N GLY A 339 15.33 12.77 -0.50
CA GLY A 339 16.27 13.24 0.53
C GLY A 339 16.10 14.71 0.94
N ALA A 340 15.29 15.49 0.24
CA ALA A 340 15.02 16.87 0.64
C ALA A 340 14.31 16.91 2.00
N THR A 341 14.75 17.78 2.91
CA THR A 341 14.08 17.96 4.21
C THR A 341 12.71 18.62 3.98
N ILE A 342 11.66 17.99 4.51
CA ILE A 342 10.27 18.44 4.38
C ILE A 342 9.64 18.84 5.71
N GLY A 343 10.32 18.53 6.82
CA GLY A 343 9.87 18.84 8.16
C GLY A 343 10.81 18.28 9.21
N ARG A 344 10.38 18.31 10.46
CA ARG A 344 11.14 17.78 11.59
C ARG A 344 10.29 16.87 12.44
N VAL A 345 10.90 15.81 12.97
CA VAL A 345 10.27 14.89 13.93
C VAL A 345 9.70 15.68 15.10
N GLY A 346 8.53 15.30 15.56
CA GLY A 346 7.85 15.91 16.69
C GLY A 346 6.99 14.91 17.43
N SER A 347 6.05 15.43 18.20
CA SER A 347 5.06 14.67 18.93
C SER A 347 3.69 15.36 18.84
N THR A 348 3.40 15.98 17.69
CA THR A 348 2.14 16.72 17.49
C THR A 348 0.99 15.75 17.15
N GLY A 349 -0.25 16.18 17.40
CA GLY A 349 -1.42 15.32 17.24
C GLY A 349 -1.51 14.22 18.31
N LEU A 350 -2.10 13.08 17.96
CA LEU A 350 -2.22 11.93 18.84
C LEU A 350 -0.94 11.10 18.84
N SER A 351 0.07 11.57 19.59
CA SER A 351 1.37 10.93 19.71
C SER A 351 1.76 10.77 21.19
N THR A 352 2.37 9.65 21.54
CA THR A 352 2.82 9.35 22.91
C THR A 352 4.23 9.87 23.21
N GLY A 353 4.96 10.33 22.20
CA GLY A 353 6.31 10.87 22.31
C GLY A 353 6.96 11.06 20.95
N PRO A 354 8.16 11.66 20.88
CA PRO A 354 8.80 11.97 19.61
C PRO A 354 9.04 10.74 18.71
N HIS A 355 8.41 10.74 17.53
CA HIS A 355 8.60 9.73 16.48
C HIS A 355 8.12 10.27 15.13
N LEU A 356 8.52 9.59 14.04
CA LEU A 356 7.92 9.77 12.72
C LEU A 356 6.95 8.64 12.47
N HIS A 357 5.67 8.95 12.26
CA HIS A 357 4.72 8.00 11.67
C HIS A 357 4.77 8.14 10.14
N PHE A 358 5.21 7.08 9.47
CA PHE A 358 5.47 7.04 8.03
C PHE A 358 4.52 6.05 7.34
N GLU A 359 3.81 6.51 6.33
CA GLU A 359 2.84 5.70 5.57
C GLU A 359 3.27 5.63 4.09
N VAL A 360 3.03 4.49 3.45
CA VAL A 360 3.17 4.32 2.00
C VAL A 360 1.81 3.95 1.44
N VAL A 361 1.30 4.79 0.54
CA VAL A 361 -0.03 4.64 -0.05
C VAL A 361 0.13 4.31 -1.52
N LEU A 362 -0.35 3.15 -1.95
CA LEU A 362 -0.31 2.70 -3.34
C LEU A 362 -1.73 2.58 -3.88
N ASP A 363 -2.08 3.37 -4.88
CA ASP A 363 -3.44 3.51 -5.44
C ASP A 363 -4.53 3.79 -4.39
N GLY A 364 -4.17 4.48 -3.30
CA GLY A 364 -5.10 4.79 -2.21
C GLY A 364 -5.06 3.83 -1.02
N TYR A 365 -4.37 2.69 -1.15
CA TYR A 365 -4.25 1.70 -0.08
C TYR A 365 -2.98 1.87 0.74
N TYR A 366 -3.12 1.86 2.08
CA TYR A 366 -1.98 1.79 2.98
C TYR A 366 -1.29 0.44 2.85
N THR A 367 0.00 0.46 2.55
CA THR A 367 0.84 -0.74 2.47
C THR A 367 1.89 -0.72 3.56
N ASP A 368 2.38 -1.90 3.95
CA ASP A 368 3.53 -1.98 4.86
C ASP A 368 4.71 -1.20 4.23
N PRO A 369 5.21 -0.12 4.87
CA PRO A 369 6.34 0.64 4.35
C PRO A 369 7.65 -0.15 4.26
N ARG A 370 7.82 -1.22 5.05
CA ARG A 370 9.12 -1.91 5.19
C ARG A 370 9.66 -2.48 3.88
N PRO A 371 8.89 -3.16 3.02
CA PRO A 371 9.39 -3.69 1.76
C PRO A 371 9.75 -2.61 0.72
N TRP A 372 9.29 -1.37 0.91
CA TRP A 372 9.60 -0.25 0.03
C TRP A 372 10.93 0.41 0.37
N LEU A 373 11.33 0.37 1.64
CA LEU A 373 12.55 1.00 2.11
C LEU A 373 13.76 0.18 1.63
N ALA A 374 14.74 0.86 1.03
CA ALA A 374 15.97 0.21 0.58
C ALA A 374 16.64 -0.54 1.75
N PRO A 375 17.03 -1.82 1.58
CA PRO A 375 17.80 -2.53 2.58
C PRO A 375 19.20 -1.94 2.64
N GLY A 376 19.49 -1.06 3.60
CA GLY A 376 20.86 -0.64 3.85
C GLY A 376 21.02 0.69 4.57
N GLY A 377 21.32 0.57 5.86
CA GLY A 377 21.87 1.58 6.75
C GLY A 377 22.10 0.94 8.11
#